data_AF-A0A840S7Z6-F1
#
_entry.id   AF-A0A840S7Z6-F1
#
_cell.length_a   1.000
_cell.length_b   1.000
_cell.length_c   1.000
_cell.angle_alpha   90.00
_cell.angle_beta   90.00
_cell.angle_gamma   90.00
#
_symmetry.space_group_name_H-M   'P 1'
#
loop_
_entity.id
_entity.type
_entity.pdbx_description
1 polymer ?
#
loop_
_entity_poly.entity_id
_entity_poly.type
_entity_poly.pdbx_seq_one_letter_code
_entity_poly.pdbx_strand_id
1 'polypeptide(L)'
;MPRPSARSDAAPILLLDPTRNLLRCGEQEWRGAGRWEVLLLCELQSAGDRGLELHTLQAALRQAGQGRAPDRTGLRRLLMATEALVEQVLGPARGRHRIRSAPRRRTVGPWFWHFEAGESWRVQARRTRATVLPTDSVPRLPLVCTQGKDLPELTGLLIKSDSLGAGGELAEARRYLRRALALPSLSPEMRAVLRLREAKWAQRGGQHDAAQALMESVWRESGSDLSLRRSAELALLHLRYQRDVASFDAVDRQLSRLPWTLHWDCRNLAQQSSLSALLQRRRAMRALRGGHRAAALRHLAQSAASLNAAIYLCLTERDYEYTQNYLLNLALVHGTAAEAGDTAQRSMAFACYRAMILCWDELGLGGDSVWDFIGIANLWLEHPEQRAEFGLGLAYVKSDPAHLDFYVDTLARAEALGEPRQQLHAAVNLLRFACERRVSHGAAHLESARALILGLLQTHPPMRIYCQRELPLAWDIWNQ
;
A
#
# COMPACT_ATOMS: atom_id res chain seq x y z
N MET A 1 21.93 50.73 42.56
CA MET A 1 21.66 49.43 41.91
C MET A 1 20.92 49.69 40.60
N PRO A 2 21.50 49.34 39.44
CA PRO A 2 20.86 49.60 38.16
C PRO A 2 19.70 48.62 37.94
N ARG A 3 18.58 49.14 37.43
CA ARG A 3 17.42 48.36 37.01
C ARG A 3 17.85 47.33 35.95
N PRO A 4 17.34 46.08 36.00
CA PRO A 4 17.54 45.15 34.90
C PRO A 4 16.87 45.76 33.66
N SER A 5 17.68 46.01 32.63
CA SER A 5 17.21 46.38 31.30
C SER A 5 16.21 45.32 30.84
N ALA A 6 15.00 45.75 30.49
CA ALA A 6 14.01 44.93 29.81
C ALA A 6 14.69 44.23 28.64
N ARG A 7 14.92 42.92 28.75
CA ARG A 7 15.20 42.09 27.58
C ARG A 7 13.96 42.22 26.72
N SER A 8 14.13 42.82 25.55
CA SER A 8 13.15 42.83 24.47
C SER A 8 12.59 41.42 24.33
N ASP A 9 11.32 41.22 24.69
CA ASP A 9 10.48 40.05 24.37
C ASP A 9 10.21 39.98 22.86
N ALA A 10 11.29 40.03 22.07
CA ALA A 10 11.21 39.81 20.64
C ALA A 10 11.15 38.30 20.43
N ALA A 11 9.93 37.84 20.17
CA ALA A 11 9.62 36.74 19.27
C ALA A 11 10.86 36.26 18.48
N PRO A 12 11.42 35.05 18.75
CA PRO A 12 12.54 34.55 17.97
C PRO A 12 12.20 34.55 16.47
N ILE A 13 13.10 35.11 15.65
CA ILE A 13 12.92 35.25 14.21
C ILE A 13 13.43 33.99 13.53
N LEU A 14 12.54 33.32 12.79
CA LEU A 14 12.87 32.18 11.96
C LEU A 14 13.11 32.66 10.52
N LEU A 15 14.35 32.67 10.08
CA LEU A 15 14.74 33.08 8.74
C LEU A 15 14.81 31.87 7.81
N LEU A 16 14.08 31.94 6.70
CA LEU A 16 14.07 30.93 5.65
C LEU A 16 14.82 31.46 4.41
N ASP A 17 15.91 30.80 4.05
CA ASP A 17 16.68 31.07 2.84
C ASP A 17 16.59 29.86 1.89
N PRO A 18 15.64 29.88 0.94
CA PRO A 18 15.45 28.78 0.00
C PRO A 18 16.59 28.66 -1.01
N THR A 19 17.42 29.70 -1.20
CA THR A 19 18.55 29.65 -2.15
C THR A 19 19.71 28.82 -1.61
N ARG A 20 19.88 28.80 -0.28
CA ARG A 20 20.92 28.04 0.41
C ARG A 20 20.38 26.76 1.08
N ASN A 21 19.09 26.49 0.89
CA ASN A 21 18.33 25.49 1.63
C ASN A 21 18.58 25.58 3.16
N LEU A 22 18.58 26.81 3.67
CA LEU A 22 19.02 27.16 5.01
C LEU A 22 17.88 27.76 5.85
N LEU A 23 17.69 27.22 7.04
CA LEU A 23 16.80 27.75 8.06
C LEU A 23 17.65 28.26 9.22
N ARG A 24 17.36 29.46 9.72
CA ARG A 24 18.12 30.10 10.80
C ARG A 24 17.22 30.65 11.89
N CYS A 25 17.57 30.40 13.15
CA CYS A 25 16.86 30.92 14.32
C CYS A 25 17.91 31.45 15.31
N GLY A 26 17.97 32.78 15.48
CA GLY A 26 19.07 33.40 16.22
C GLY A 26 20.43 33.11 15.56
N GLU A 27 21.37 32.59 16.35
CA GLU A 27 22.73 32.20 15.89
C GLU A 27 22.79 30.77 15.33
N GLN A 28 21.73 29.98 15.49
CA GLN A 28 21.70 28.59 15.06
C GLN A 28 21.23 28.46 13.61
N GLU A 29 21.95 27.63 12.85
CA GLU A 29 21.73 27.38 11.43
C GLU A 29 21.50 25.89 11.17
N TRP A 30 20.43 25.58 10.42
CA TRP A 30 20.08 24.23 9.99
C TRP A 30 19.93 24.18 8.49
N ARG A 31 20.56 23.20 7.85
CA ARG A 31 20.48 22.99 6.40
C ARG A 31 19.63 21.77 6.11
N GLY A 32 18.75 21.87 5.14
CA GLY A 32 17.99 20.72 4.66
C GLY A 32 18.91 19.65 4.08
N ALA A 33 18.53 18.38 4.26
CA ALA A 33 19.33 17.24 3.78
C ALA A 33 19.31 17.10 2.24
N GLY A 34 18.26 17.59 1.60
CA GLY A 34 18.10 17.69 0.16
C GLY A 34 18.29 19.12 -0.35
N ARG A 35 17.54 19.47 -1.40
CA ARG A 35 17.70 20.74 -2.12
C ARG A 35 16.56 21.72 -1.89
N TRP A 36 15.39 21.27 -1.43
CA TRP A 36 14.13 21.99 -1.59
C TRP A 36 13.28 22.12 -0.31
N GLU A 37 13.77 21.65 0.83
CA GLU A 37 13.03 21.63 2.09
C GLU A 37 12.65 23.03 2.56
N VAL A 38 13.60 23.97 2.54
CA VAL A 38 13.35 25.35 2.93
C VAL A 38 12.50 26.09 1.90
N LEU A 39 12.56 25.69 0.62
CA LEU A 39 11.65 26.19 -0.40
C LEU A 39 10.21 25.75 -0.12
N LEU A 40 10.00 24.49 0.26
CA LEU A 40 8.68 24.00 0.67
C LEU A 40 8.17 24.77 1.89
N LEU A 41 9.00 25.00 2.91
CA LEU A 41 8.61 25.82 4.07
C LEU A 41 8.23 27.25 3.69
N CYS A 42 8.95 27.87 2.74
CA CYS A 42 8.60 29.21 2.25
C CYS A 42 7.23 29.24 1.57
N GLU A 43 6.91 28.23 0.77
CA GLU A 43 5.63 28.14 0.08
C GLU A 43 4.48 27.78 1.03
N LEU A 44 4.70 26.90 2.01
CA LEU A 44 3.75 26.61 3.08
C LEU A 44 3.44 27.86 3.90
N GLN A 45 4.47 28.63 4.28
CA GLN A 45 4.30 29.89 5.00
C GLN A 45 3.53 30.92 4.17
N SER A 46 3.81 31.01 2.87
CA SER A 46 3.16 31.96 1.97
C SER A 46 1.69 31.63 1.74
N ALA A 47 1.36 30.33 1.78
CA ALA A 47 -0.02 29.87 1.67
C ALA A 47 -0.82 30.11 2.96
N GLY A 48 -0.18 30.05 4.14
CA GLY A 48 -0.82 30.22 5.44
C GLY A 48 -1.98 29.25 5.64
N ASP A 49 -3.08 29.72 6.21
CA ASP A 49 -4.30 28.92 6.46
C ASP A 49 -5.09 28.56 5.20
N ARG A 50 -4.68 29.03 4.01
CA ARG A 50 -5.24 28.57 2.73
C ARG A 50 -4.62 27.24 2.28
N GLY A 51 -3.41 26.98 2.80
CA GLY A 51 -2.58 25.82 2.52
C GLY A 51 -2.09 25.70 1.08
N LEU A 52 -1.01 24.95 0.91
CA LEU A 52 -0.26 24.93 -0.34
C LEU A 52 -0.78 23.85 -1.29
N GLU A 53 -1.16 24.24 -2.50
CA GLU A 53 -1.55 23.33 -3.57
C GLU A 53 -0.33 22.78 -4.34
N LEU A 54 -0.46 21.56 -4.86
CA LEU A 54 0.59 20.90 -5.63
C LEU A 54 1.08 21.70 -6.83
N HIS A 55 0.17 22.29 -7.60
CA HIS A 55 0.53 22.97 -8.84
C HIS A 55 1.41 24.20 -8.54
N THR A 56 1.14 24.88 -7.42
CA THR A 56 1.94 25.98 -6.87
C THR A 56 3.32 25.51 -6.45
N LEU A 57 3.41 24.40 -5.71
CA LEU A 57 4.71 23.82 -5.33
C LEU A 57 5.52 23.38 -6.55
N GLN A 58 4.88 22.73 -7.54
CA GLN A 58 5.56 22.32 -8.76
C GLN A 58 6.07 23.51 -9.57
N ALA A 59 5.30 24.60 -9.64
CA ALA A 59 5.74 25.83 -10.28
C ALA A 59 6.95 26.42 -9.54
N ALA A 60 6.92 26.48 -8.21
CA ALA A 60 8.03 26.97 -7.39
C ALA A 60 9.30 26.12 -7.56
N LEU A 61 9.17 24.78 -7.57
CA LEU A 61 10.28 23.86 -7.80
C LEU A 61 10.88 24.03 -9.21
N ARG A 62 10.05 24.16 -10.24
CA ARG A 62 10.52 24.40 -11.61
C ARG A 62 11.27 25.72 -11.72
N GLN A 63 10.73 26.78 -11.13
CA GLN A 63 11.37 28.10 -11.07
C GLN A 63 12.72 28.06 -10.33
N ALA A 64 12.84 27.19 -9.33
CA ALA A 64 14.09 26.98 -8.61
C ALA A 64 15.12 26.11 -9.37
N GLY A 65 14.77 25.56 -10.54
CA GLY A 65 15.68 24.77 -11.39
C GLY A 65 15.48 23.26 -11.28
N GLN A 66 14.36 22.79 -10.73
CA GLN A 66 13.99 21.36 -10.78
C GLN A 66 13.53 20.98 -12.20
N GLY A 67 14.38 20.24 -12.93
CA GLY A 67 14.15 19.92 -14.35
C GLY A 67 12.93 19.02 -14.64
N ARG A 68 12.57 18.12 -13.72
CA ARG A 68 11.35 17.28 -13.84
C ARG A 68 10.51 17.41 -12.58
N ALA A 69 9.20 17.60 -12.76
CA ALA A 69 8.25 17.63 -11.65
C ALA A 69 8.39 16.35 -10.81
N PRO A 70 8.53 16.46 -9.48
CA PRO A 70 8.67 15.28 -8.63
C PRO A 70 7.41 14.42 -8.74
N ASP A 71 7.61 13.11 -8.84
CA ASP A 71 6.54 12.14 -8.68
C ASP A 71 6.07 12.09 -7.23
N ARG A 72 5.03 11.30 -6.96
CA ARG A 72 4.44 11.18 -5.61
C ARG A 72 5.44 10.74 -4.55
N THR A 73 6.37 9.85 -4.92
CA THR A 73 7.42 9.38 -4.03
C THR A 73 8.42 10.49 -3.72
N GLY A 74 8.81 11.28 -4.71
CA GLY A 74 9.66 12.46 -4.55
C GLY A 74 9.01 13.53 -3.67
N LEU A 75 7.70 13.77 -3.82
CA LEU A 75 6.94 14.68 -2.97
C LEU A 75 6.88 14.21 -1.52
N ARG A 76 6.61 12.91 -1.29
CA ARG A 76 6.60 12.33 0.05
C ARG A 76 7.97 12.43 0.72
N ARG A 77 9.06 12.17 -0.01
CA ARG A 77 10.43 12.34 0.50
C ARG A 77 10.73 13.79 0.87
N LEU A 78 10.32 14.74 0.03
CA LEU A 78 10.48 16.17 0.31
C LEU A 78 9.74 16.58 1.59
N LEU A 79 8.50 16.12 1.77
CA LEU A 79 7.73 16.36 3.00
C LEU A 79 8.41 15.78 4.23
N MET A 80 8.80 14.50 4.20
CA MET A 80 9.48 13.85 5.33
C MET A 80 10.82 14.53 5.67
N ALA A 81 11.60 14.94 4.67
CA ALA A 81 12.84 15.65 4.88
C ALA A 81 12.61 17.04 5.48
N THR A 82 11.52 17.70 5.09
CA THR A 82 11.12 19.00 5.64
C THR A 82 10.62 18.87 7.08
N GLU A 83 9.83 17.84 7.39
CA GLU A 83 9.42 17.51 8.77
C GLU A 83 10.63 17.24 9.66
N ALA A 84 11.59 16.43 9.19
CA ALA A 84 12.82 16.17 9.93
C ALA A 84 13.64 17.45 10.17
N LEU A 85 13.71 18.35 9.19
CA LEU A 85 14.37 19.65 9.36
C LEU A 85 13.67 20.51 10.41
N VAL A 86 12.33 20.55 10.42
CA VAL A 86 11.56 21.29 11.42
C VAL A 86 11.67 20.64 12.81
N GLU A 87 11.68 19.32 12.90
CA GLU A 87 11.93 18.58 14.15
C GLU A 87 13.31 18.90 14.75
N GLN A 88 14.35 19.07 13.92
CA GLN A 88 15.69 19.46 14.40
C GLN A 88 15.72 20.86 15.01
N VAL A 89 14.85 21.76 14.55
CA VAL A 89 14.78 23.15 14.99
C VAL A 89 13.92 23.28 16.25
N LEU A 90 12.77 22.60 16.27
CA LEU A 90 11.72 22.81 17.27
C LEU A 90 11.62 21.69 18.30
N GLY A 91 12.35 20.60 18.09
CA GLY A 91 12.29 19.36 18.87
C GLY A 91 11.28 18.35 18.28
N PRO A 92 11.49 17.05 18.52
CA PRO A 92 10.75 15.95 17.89
C PRO A 92 9.24 15.94 18.22
N ALA A 93 8.86 16.46 19.39
CA ALA A 93 7.45 16.56 19.79
C ALA A 93 6.72 17.77 19.16
N ARG A 94 7.44 18.81 18.72
CA ARG A 94 6.85 20.03 18.15
C ARG A 94 6.87 20.05 16.62
N GLY A 95 7.86 19.41 15.99
CA GLY A 95 7.94 19.35 14.52
C GLY A 95 6.79 18.58 13.88
N ARG A 96 6.44 17.41 14.42
CA ARG A 96 5.34 16.56 13.91
C ARG A 96 3.96 17.19 13.98
N HIS A 97 3.76 18.14 14.90
CA HIS A 97 2.46 18.77 15.14
C HIS A 97 2.25 20.03 14.28
N ARG A 98 3.30 20.53 13.61
CA ARG A 98 3.30 21.83 12.92
C ARG A 98 3.11 21.75 11.43
N ILE A 99 3.67 20.74 10.75
CA ILE A 99 3.32 20.47 9.35
C ILE A 99 2.11 19.55 9.39
N ARG A 100 0.90 20.13 9.40
CA ARG A 100 -0.34 19.36 9.43
C ARG A 100 -0.90 19.24 8.03
N SER A 101 -0.82 18.02 7.52
CA SER A 101 -1.58 17.55 6.36
C SER A 101 -1.25 16.07 6.23
N ALA A 102 -2.07 15.20 6.80
CA ALA A 102 -1.91 13.76 6.56
C ALA A 102 -1.87 13.55 5.04
N PRO A 103 -0.78 12.98 4.48
CA PRO A 103 -0.74 12.69 3.05
C PRO A 103 -1.77 11.60 2.73
N ARG A 104 -2.97 12.02 2.33
CA ARG A 104 -4.04 11.14 1.82
C ARG A 104 -3.81 10.83 0.35
N ARG A 105 -4.37 9.72 -0.13
CA ARG A 105 -4.12 9.18 -1.47
C ARG A 105 -4.61 10.10 -2.62
N ARG A 106 -5.46 11.10 -2.32
CA ARG A 106 -6.14 11.95 -3.33
C ARG A 106 -6.02 13.46 -3.14
N THR A 107 -5.46 13.95 -2.03
CA THR A 107 -5.21 15.37 -1.81
C THR A 107 -3.70 15.62 -1.78
N VAL A 108 -3.19 16.25 -2.84
CA VAL A 108 -1.79 16.70 -2.91
C VAL A 108 -1.67 18.13 -2.35
N GLY A 109 -2.45 18.41 -1.31
CA GLY A 109 -2.71 19.74 -0.75
C GLY A 109 -4.20 19.96 -0.46
N PRO A 110 -4.56 21.02 0.29
CA PRO A 110 -3.64 22.02 0.84
C PRO A 110 -2.78 21.48 1.99
N TRP A 111 -1.48 21.76 1.95
CA TRP A 111 -0.55 21.48 3.05
C TRP A 111 -0.43 22.70 3.97
N PHE A 112 -0.42 22.49 5.29
CA PHE A 112 -0.41 23.60 6.26
C PHE A 112 0.82 23.55 7.15
N TRP A 113 1.33 24.75 7.44
CA TRP A 113 2.27 24.96 8.53
C TRP A 113 1.59 25.79 9.62
N HIS A 114 1.39 25.21 10.80
CA HIS A 114 0.67 25.80 11.91
C HIS A 114 1.61 26.22 13.05
N PHE A 115 1.29 27.32 13.73
CA PHE A 115 1.92 27.80 14.96
C PHE A 115 0.90 27.73 16.10
N GLU A 116 1.31 27.27 17.29
CA GLU A 116 0.41 27.20 18.45
C GLU A 116 0.05 28.59 18.97
N ALA A 117 -1.17 28.75 19.50
CA ALA A 117 -1.63 30.00 20.08
C ALA A 117 -0.75 30.43 21.27
N GLY A 118 -0.19 31.64 21.21
CA GLY A 118 0.74 32.16 22.22
C GLY A 118 2.21 32.15 21.78
N GLU A 119 2.53 31.51 20.65
CA GLU A 119 3.86 31.60 20.07
C GLU A 119 4.00 32.82 19.15
N SER A 120 4.88 33.75 19.51
CA SER A 120 5.25 34.85 18.63
C SER A 120 6.53 34.45 17.89
N TRP A 121 6.39 33.90 16.68
CA TRP A 121 7.51 33.71 15.76
C TRP A 121 7.33 34.66 14.58
N ARG A 122 8.36 35.41 14.23
CA ARG A 122 8.38 36.17 12.96
C ARG A 122 9.14 35.35 11.93
N VAL A 123 8.42 34.79 10.95
CA VAL A 123 9.05 34.08 9.82
C VAL A 123 9.42 35.07 8.73
N GLN A 124 10.70 35.17 8.38
CA GLN A 124 11.18 36.03 7.30
C GLN A 124 11.71 35.16 6.16
N ALA A 125 10.96 35.10 5.05
CA ALA A 125 11.38 34.40 3.83
C ALA A 125 12.03 35.38 2.84
N ARG A 126 13.30 35.16 2.46
CA ARG A 126 13.94 35.94 1.39
C ARG A 126 13.60 35.35 0.02
N ARG A 127 12.67 35.96 -0.70
CA ARG A 127 12.41 35.67 -2.12
C ARG A 127 13.38 36.46 -3.00
N THR A 128 14.56 35.91 -3.25
CA THR A 128 15.43 36.39 -4.35
C THR A 128 15.31 35.44 -5.53
N ARG A 129 15.11 35.98 -6.74
CA ARG A 129 15.10 35.24 -8.01
C ARG A 129 16.34 34.35 -8.06
N ALA A 130 16.15 33.04 -7.96
CA ALA A 130 17.24 32.07 -7.83
C ALA A 130 18.04 32.02 -9.13
N THR A 131 19.28 32.51 -9.10
CA THR A 131 20.30 32.17 -10.08
C THR A 131 20.67 30.69 -9.92
N VAL A 132 20.64 29.99 -11.05
CA VAL A 132 20.94 28.56 -11.21
C VAL A 132 22.27 28.20 -10.56
N LEU A 133 22.24 27.30 -9.58
CA LEU A 133 23.44 26.61 -9.11
C LEU A 133 23.83 25.52 -10.13
N PRO A 134 25.11 25.40 -10.52
CA PRO A 134 25.59 24.32 -11.37
C PRO A 134 25.33 22.97 -10.70
N THR A 135 24.79 22.04 -11.49
CA THR A 135 24.72 20.62 -11.18
C THR A 135 26.12 20.04 -11.11
N ASP A 136 26.71 20.05 -9.92
CA ASP A 136 27.81 19.16 -9.57
C ASP A 136 27.83 18.96 -8.06
N SER A 137 27.39 17.77 -7.65
CA SER A 137 27.46 17.12 -6.33
C SER A 137 26.10 16.62 -5.84
N VAL A 138 25.84 15.33 -6.06
CA VAL A 138 24.95 14.55 -5.20
C VAL A 138 25.60 14.57 -3.81
N PRO A 139 24.98 15.13 -2.77
CA PRO A 139 25.57 15.09 -1.44
C PRO A 139 25.59 13.62 -1.01
N ARG A 140 26.78 13.10 -0.75
CA ARG A 140 26.92 11.89 0.06
C ARG A 140 26.35 12.24 1.44
N LEU A 141 25.17 11.72 1.74
CA LEU A 141 24.61 11.78 3.09
C LEU A 141 25.64 11.19 4.06
N PRO A 142 26.09 11.93 5.09
CA PRO A 142 26.88 11.34 6.16
C PRO A 142 25.92 10.54 7.04
N LEU A 143 25.65 9.31 6.65
CA LEU A 143 25.09 8.32 7.56
C LEU A 143 26.22 7.94 8.51
N VAL A 144 26.27 8.60 9.66
CA VAL A 144 26.99 8.09 10.83
C VAL A 144 26.20 6.87 11.32
N CYS A 145 26.40 5.75 10.63
CA CYS A 145 26.11 4.42 11.10
C CYS A 145 27.46 3.72 11.08
N THR A 146 28.02 3.49 12.25
CA THR A 146 29.42 3.13 12.46
C THR A 146 29.85 1.78 11.88
N GLN A 147 28.99 1.07 11.12
CA GLN A 147 29.33 -0.20 10.45
C GLN A 147 28.70 -0.46 9.05
N GLY A 148 28.04 0.50 8.41
CA GLY A 148 27.23 0.23 7.19
C GLY A 148 27.76 0.79 5.87
N LYS A 149 28.90 0.30 5.34
CA LYS A 149 29.47 0.79 4.06
C LYS A 149 28.52 0.63 2.86
N ASP A 150 27.68 -0.42 2.84
CA ASP A 150 26.78 -0.70 1.71
C ASP A 150 25.32 -0.26 1.94
N LEU A 151 25.00 0.34 3.10
CA LEU A 151 23.62 0.69 3.44
C LEU A 151 22.97 1.68 2.45
N PRO A 152 23.65 2.74 1.95
CA PRO A 152 23.09 3.62 0.93
C PRO A 152 22.82 2.89 -0.40
N GLU A 153 23.72 1.98 -0.78
CA GLU A 153 23.58 1.19 -2.01
C GLU A 153 22.42 0.20 -1.88
N LEU A 154 22.36 -0.57 -0.79
CA LEU A 154 21.24 -1.46 -0.48
C LEU A 154 19.91 -0.72 -0.55
N THR A 155 19.81 0.44 0.10
CA THR A 155 18.60 1.27 0.10
C THR A 155 18.21 1.69 -1.33
N GLY A 156 19.18 2.16 -2.11
CA GLY A 156 18.96 2.54 -3.51
C GLY A 156 18.49 1.37 -4.38
N LEU A 157 19.06 0.18 -4.19
CA LEU A 157 18.67 -1.03 -4.91
C LEU A 157 17.26 -1.50 -4.53
N LEU A 158 16.89 -1.43 -3.25
CA LEU A 158 15.54 -1.80 -2.78
C LEU A 158 14.47 -0.84 -3.29
N ILE A 159 14.72 0.47 -3.22
CA ILE A 159 13.82 1.49 -3.77
C ILE A 159 13.57 1.25 -5.26
N LYS A 160 14.64 0.96 -6.02
CA LYS A 160 14.52 0.67 -7.46
C LYS A 160 13.72 -0.61 -7.70
N SER A 161 14.03 -1.67 -6.96
CA SER A 161 13.28 -2.93 -7.04
C SER A 161 11.79 -2.73 -6.79
N ASP A 162 11.43 -1.98 -5.75
CA ASP A 162 10.02 -1.71 -5.42
C ASP A 162 9.32 -0.86 -6.47
N SER A 163 10.00 0.19 -6.96
CA SER A 163 9.43 1.08 -7.97
C SER A 163 9.15 0.32 -9.27
N LEU A 164 10.06 -0.55 -9.69
CA LEU A 164 9.91 -1.39 -10.87
C LEU A 164 8.88 -2.51 -10.65
N GLY A 165 8.87 -3.12 -9.45
CA GLY A 165 7.90 -4.14 -9.07
C GLY A 165 6.47 -3.61 -9.00
N ALA A 166 6.30 -2.37 -8.55
CA ALA A 166 5.04 -1.64 -8.58
C ALA A 166 4.60 -1.27 -10.00
N GLY A 167 5.57 -0.95 -10.88
CA GLY A 167 5.33 -0.64 -12.30
C GLY A 167 5.17 -1.86 -13.21
N GLY A 168 5.10 -3.08 -12.67
CA GLY A 168 4.94 -4.31 -13.46
C GLY A 168 6.21 -4.84 -14.13
N GLU A 169 7.36 -4.16 -14.00
CA GLU A 169 8.66 -4.58 -14.54
C GLU A 169 9.33 -5.63 -13.65
N LEU A 170 8.66 -6.77 -13.45
CA LEU A 170 9.02 -7.78 -12.44
C LEU A 170 10.40 -8.42 -12.66
N ALA A 171 10.82 -8.61 -13.92
CA ALA A 171 12.15 -9.14 -14.24
C ALA A 171 13.26 -8.18 -13.82
N GLU A 172 13.06 -6.89 -14.06
CA GLU A 172 13.99 -5.82 -13.74
C GLU A 172 14.03 -5.57 -12.21
N ALA A 173 12.87 -5.59 -11.56
CA ALA A 173 12.75 -5.54 -10.10
C ALA A 173 13.57 -6.64 -9.41
N ARG A 174 13.56 -7.86 -9.95
CA ARG A 174 14.36 -8.99 -9.46
C ARG A 174 15.84 -8.83 -9.74
N ARG A 175 16.22 -8.25 -10.89
CA ARG A 175 17.63 -7.93 -11.21
C ARG A 175 18.23 -7.03 -10.13
N TYR A 176 17.50 -6.01 -9.69
CA TYR A 176 17.93 -5.13 -8.61
C TYR A 176 18.03 -5.85 -7.25
N LEU A 177 17.14 -6.80 -6.93
CA LEU A 177 17.28 -7.61 -5.71
C LEU A 177 18.49 -8.54 -5.76
N ARG A 178 18.80 -9.14 -6.91
CA ARG A 178 20.00 -9.97 -7.05
C ARG A 178 21.28 -9.15 -6.90
N ARG A 179 21.29 -7.91 -7.39
CA ARG A 179 22.38 -6.97 -7.12
C ARG A 179 22.48 -6.65 -5.63
N ALA A 180 21.36 -6.46 -4.94
CA ALA A 180 21.35 -6.25 -3.49
C ALA A 180 21.91 -7.49 -2.76
N LEU A 181 21.47 -8.69 -3.13
CA LEU A 181 21.97 -9.97 -2.60
C LEU A 181 23.47 -10.17 -2.83
N ALA A 182 24.06 -9.55 -3.83
CA ALA A 182 25.50 -9.65 -4.12
C ALA A 182 26.36 -8.74 -3.22
N LEU A 183 25.76 -7.84 -2.43
CA LEU A 183 26.50 -6.96 -1.53
C LEU A 183 27.25 -7.78 -0.47
N PRO A 184 28.55 -7.53 -0.25
CA PRO A 184 29.39 -8.36 0.61
C PRO A 184 29.06 -8.21 2.10
N SER A 185 28.64 -7.02 2.55
CA SER A 185 28.37 -6.74 3.96
C SER A 185 27.04 -7.28 4.50
N LEU A 186 26.20 -7.93 3.68
CA LEU A 186 24.91 -8.43 4.13
C LEU A 186 25.06 -9.64 5.05
N SER A 187 24.38 -9.56 6.20
CA SER A 187 24.22 -10.69 7.11
C SER A 187 23.40 -11.81 6.46
N PRO A 188 23.52 -13.06 6.94
CA PRO A 188 22.69 -14.18 6.48
C PRO A 188 21.18 -13.89 6.59
N GLU A 189 20.74 -13.22 7.65
CA GLU A 189 19.34 -12.88 7.90
C GLU A 189 18.83 -11.87 6.86
N MET A 190 19.62 -10.82 6.57
CA MET A 190 19.28 -9.85 5.52
C MET A 190 19.20 -10.51 4.15
N ARG A 191 20.13 -11.43 3.83
CA ARG A 191 20.10 -12.19 2.57
C ARG A 191 18.84 -13.04 2.48
N ALA A 192 18.44 -13.68 3.57
CA ALA A 192 17.21 -14.47 3.63
C ALA A 192 15.94 -13.63 3.44
N VAL A 193 15.84 -12.47 4.08
CA VAL A 193 14.73 -11.52 3.87
C VAL A 193 14.67 -11.05 2.42
N LEU A 194 15.82 -10.73 1.81
CA LEU A 194 15.89 -10.35 0.39
C LEU A 194 15.49 -11.48 -0.55
N ARG A 195 15.80 -12.75 -0.23
CA ARG A 195 15.32 -13.91 -1.00
C ARG A 195 13.81 -14.11 -0.87
N LEU A 196 13.21 -13.91 0.31
CA LEU A 196 11.75 -13.92 0.45
C LEU A 196 11.11 -12.81 -0.38
N ARG A 197 11.75 -11.64 -0.46
CA ARG A 197 11.31 -10.54 -1.34
C ARG A 197 11.44 -10.89 -2.83
N GLU A 198 12.53 -11.53 -3.24
CA GLU A 198 12.69 -12.03 -4.62
C GLU A 198 11.61 -13.08 -4.94
N ALA A 199 11.29 -13.96 -3.98
CA ALA A 199 10.25 -14.97 -4.13
C ALA A 199 8.87 -14.32 -4.35
N LYS A 200 8.56 -13.22 -3.65
CA LYS A 200 7.33 -12.42 -3.87
C LYS A 200 7.24 -11.90 -5.33
N TRP A 201 8.34 -11.38 -5.88
CA TRP A 201 8.38 -10.93 -7.28
C TRP A 201 8.33 -12.07 -8.28
N ALA A 202 9.02 -13.19 -8.01
CA ALA A 202 8.94 -14.39 -8.84
C ALA A 202 7.50 -14.94 -8.89
N GLN A 203 6.83 -14.99 -7.74
CA GLN A 203 5.43 -15.41 -7.62
C GLN A 203 4.49 -14.48 -8.39
N ARG A 204 4.65 -13.16 -8.27
CA ARG A 204 3.88 -12.18 -9.07
C ARG A 204 4.08 -12.37 -10.57
N GLY A 205 5.28 -12.73 -11.00
CA GLY A 205 5.60 -13.01 -12.41
C GLY A 205 5.24 -14.41 -12.88
N GLY A 206 4.44 -15.17 -12.12
CA GLY A 206 4.02 -16.54 -12.45
C GLY A 206 5.09 -17.62 -12.31
N GLN A 207 6.29 -17.27 -11.83
CA GLN A 207 7.43 -18.19 -11.67
C GLN A 207 7.34 -18.92 -10.32
N HIS A 208 6.29 -19.72 -10.15
CA HIS A 208 5.97 -20.38 -8.87
C HIS A 208 7.04 -21.35 -8.39
N ASP A 209 7.68 -22.12 -9.28
CA ASP A 209 8.75 -23.05 -8.90
C ASP A 209 10.00 -22.30 -8.41
N ALA A 210 10.34 -21.18 -9.06
CA ALA A 210 11.44 -20.32 -8.62
C ALA A 210 11.14 -19.67 -7.26
N ALA A 211 9.89 -19.21 -7.05
CA ALA A 211 9.46 -18.67 -5.77
C ALA A 211 9.54 -19.73 -4.66
N GLN A 212 9.08 -20.95 -4.94
CA GLN A 212 9.14 -22.08 -4.01
C GLN A 212 10.60 -22.41 -3.62
N ALA A 213 11.50 -22.55 -4.60
CA ALA A 213 12.90 -22.86 -4.36
C ALA A 213 13.59 -21.79 -3.48
N LEU A 214 13.28 -20.51 -3.70
CA LEU A 214 13.78 -19.40 -2.88
C LEU A 214 13.26 -19.51 -1.44
N MET A 215 11.97 -19.73 -1.24
CA MET A 215 11.39 -19.87 0.10
C MET A 215 11.90 -21.12 0.84
N GLU A 216 12.08 -22.25 0.14
CA GLU A 216 12.67 -23.48 0.69
C GLU A 216 14.15 -23.31 1.05
N SER A 217 14.91 -22.53 0.28
CA SER A 217 16.29 -22.18 0.63
C SER A 217 16.34 -21.40 1.94
N VAL A 218 15.46 -20.39 2.10
CA VAL A 218 15.37 -19.62 3.34
C VAL A 218 14.95 -20.52 4.51
N TRP A 219 13.93 -21.36 4.32
CA TRP A 219 13.48 -22.27 5.38
C TRP A 219 14.58 -23.23 5.87
N ARG A 220 15.44 -23.74 4.96
CA ARG A 220 16.58 -24.61 5.32
C ARG A 220 17.73 -23.85 5.95
N GLU A 221 18.04 -22.66 5.44
CA GLU A 221 19.22 -21.88 5.81
C GLU A 221 19.02 -20.99 7.04
N SER A 222 17.77 -20.73 7.45
CA SER A 222 17.45 -19.87 8.60
C SER A 222 17.92 -20.43 9.95
N GLY A 223 18.40 -21.68 10.01
CA GLY A 223 19.09 -22.24 11.18
C GLY A 223 18.34 -22.03 12.50
N SER A 224 18.88 -21.15 13.35
CA SER A 224 18.38 -20.77 14.69
C SER A 224 17.39 -19.59 14.70
N ASP A 225 17.22 -18.85 13.60
CA ASP A 225 16.22 -17.78 13.50
C ASP A 225 14.84 -18.39 13.25
N LEU A 226 14.14 -18.65 14.36
CA LEU A 226 12.79 -19.22 14.33
C LEU A 226 11.78 -18.30 13.65
N SER A 227 11.95 -16.98 13.72
CA SER A 227 11.01 -16.05 13.09
C SER A 227 11.11 -16.10 11.58
N LEU A 228 12.33 -15.98 11.04
CA LEU A 228 12.58 -16.03 9.61
C LEU A 228 12.22 -17.38 9.01
N ARG A 229 12.53 -18.48 9.72
CA ARG A 229 12.09 -19.82 9.36
C ARG A 229 10.57 -19.93 9.32
N ARG A 230 9.86 -19.33 10.28
CA ARG A 230 8.39 -19.32 10.30
C ARG A 230 7.81 -18.49 9.16
N SER A 231 8.38 -17.32 8.84
CA SER A 231 7.95 -16.53 7.69
C SER A 231 8.09 -17.31 6.39
N ALA A 232 9.20 -18.03 6.20
CA ALA A 232 9.40 -18.89 5.04
C ALA A 232 8.41 -20.07 5.00
N GLU A 233 8.14 -20.71 6.13
CA GLU A 233 7.16 -21.79 6.25
C GLU A 233 5.74 -21.30 5.90
N LEU A 234 5.31 -20.16 6.43
CA LEU A 234 4.00 -19.56 6.13
C LEU A 234 3.91 -19.12 4.67
N ALA A 235 4.97 -18.56 4.09
CA ALA A 235 5.03 -18.20 2.67
C ALA A 235 4.88 -19.45 1.76
N LEU A 236 5.54 -20.56 2.10
CA LEU A 236 5.40 -21.84 1.39
C LEU A 236 3.98 -22.39 1.48
N LEU A 237 3.37 -22.34 2.66
CA LEU A 237 1.98 -22.78 2.85
C LEU A 237 1.00 -21.92 2.03
N HIS A 238 1.21 -20.60 1.99
CA HIS A 238 0.43 -19.70 1.14
C HIS A 238 0.60 -20.04 -0.35
N LEU A 239 1.83 -20.28 -0.81
CA LEU A 239 2.10 -20.64 -2.20
C LEU A 239 1.42 -21.97 -2.57
N ARG A 240 1.51 -22.99 -1.70
CA ARG A 240 0.83 -24.29 -1.90
C ARG A 240 -0.68 -24.14 -1.97
N TYR A 241 -1.27 -23.42 -1.02
CA TYR A 241 -2.70 -23.13 -1.01
C TYR A 241 -3.19 -22.47 -2.31
N GLN A 242 -2.38 -21.57 -2.88
CA GLN A 242 -2.69 -20.88 -4.13
C GLN A 242 -2.52 -21.75 -5.37
N ARG A 243 -1.54 -22.66 -5.38
CA ARG A 243 -1.17 -23.48 -6.54
C ARG A 243 -2.14 -24.64 -6.76
N ASP A 244 -2.55 -25.31 -5.69
CA ASP A 244 -3.29 -26.57 -5.81
C ASP A 244 -4.43 -26.72 -4.81
N VAL A 245 -5.60 -27.07 -5.33
CA VAL A 245 -6.80 -27.41 -4.56
C VAL A 245 -6.61 -28.67 -3.72
N ALA A 246 -5.91 -29.68 -4.26
CA ALA A 246 -5.69 -30.95 -3.59
C ALA A 246 -4.73 -30.81 -2.40
N SER A 247 -3.87 -29.80 -2.42
CA SER A 247 -2.99 -29.46 -1.30
C SER A 247 -3.72 -28.94 -0.05
N PHE A 248 -5.02 -28.64 -0.13
CA PHE A 248 -5.79 -28.05 0.96
C PHE A 248 -5.67 -28.82 2.29
N ASP A 249 -5.88 -30.14 2.28
CA ASP A 249 -5.83 -30.95 3.51
C ASP A 249 -4.39 -31.09 4.04
N ALA A 250 -3.39 -31.02 3.17
CA ALA A 250 -1.98 -30.99 3.56
C ALA A 250 -1.62 -29.66 4.23
N VAL A 251 -2.04 -28.53 3.64
CA VAL A 251 -1.82 -27.18 4.20
C VAL A 251 -2.51 -27.05 5.55
N ASP A 252 -3.75 -27.52 5.68
CA ASP A 252 -4.50 -27.45 6.94
C ASP A 252 -3.87 -28.28 8.07
N ARG A 253 -3.45 -29.51 7.78
CA ARG A 253 -2.71 -30.34 8.75
C ARG A 253 -1.39 -29.70 9.16
N GLN A 254 -0.66 -29.12 8.22
CA GLN A 254 0.63 -28.50 8.52
C GLN A 254 0.45 -27.20 9.33
N LEU A 255 -0.54 -26.37 8.99
CA LEU A 255 -0.88 -25.15 9.73
C LEU A 255 -1.31 -25.45 11.16
N SER A 256 -2.14 -26.48 11.35
CA SER A 256 -2.64 -26.88 12.69
C SER A 256 -1.55 -27.37 13.63
N ARG A 257 -0.39 -27.78 13.10
CA ARG A 257 0.79 -28.17 13.87
C ARG A 257 1.68 -26.99 14.25
N LEU A 258 1.44 -25.81 13.68
CA LEU A 258 2.22 -24.62 14.02
C LEU A 258 1.76 -24.10 15.39
N PRO A 259 2.65 -23.98 16.38
CA PRO A 259 2.28 -23.51 17.70
C PRO A 259 1.80 -22.06 17.66
N TRP A 260 0.68 -21.80 18.32
CA TRP A 260 0.14 -20.46 18.59
C TRP A 260 0.83 -19.80 19.79
N THR A 261 2.15 -19.92 19.89
CA THR A 261 2.91 -19.30 20.98
C THR A 261 2.93 -17.80 20.78
N LEU A 262 2.48 -17.06 21.80
CA LEU A 262 2.42 -15.59 21.91
C LEU A 262 3.79 -14.89 21.85
N HIS A 263 4.84 -15.56 21.37
CA HIS A 263 6.19 -15.02 21.42
C HIS A 263 6.64 -14.38 20.10
N TRP A 264 6.56 -13.05 20.11
CA TRP A 264 7.48 -12.04 19.56
C TRP A 264 7.36 -11.62 18.08
N ASP A 265 6.50 -12.23 17.26
CA ASP A 265 6.25 -11.72 15.89
C ASP A 265 4.77 -11.68 15.51
N CYS A 266 4.17 -10.50 15.73
CA CYS A 266 2.79 -10.20 15.35
C CYS A 266 2.52 -10.39 13.85
N ARG A 267 3.52 -10.20 12.97
CA ARG A 267 3.35 -10.37 11.52
C ARG A 267 3.21 -11.83 11.14
N ASN A 268 4.03 -12.72 11.71
CA ASN A 268 3.88 -14.16 11.50
C ASN A 268 2.53 -14.68 12.03
N LEU A 269 2.08 -14.19 13.19
CA LEU A 269 0.77 -14.54 13.74
C LEU A 269 -0.38 -14.01 12.87
N ALA A 270 -0.25 -12.82 12.29
CA ALA A 270 -1.24 -12.26 11.38
C ALA A 270 -1.33 -13.09 10.08
N GLN A 271 -0.19 -13.52 9.52
CA GLN A 271 -0.14 -14.39 8.36
C GLN A 271 -0.74 -15.77 8.64
N GLN A 272 -0.42 -16.38 9.79
CA GLN A 272 -1.02 -17.65 10.22
C GLN A 272 -2.55 -17.53 10.37
N SER A 273 -3.02 -16.44 10.98
CA SER A 273 -4.44 -16.15 11.15
C SER A 273 -5.13 -15.93 9.80
N SER A 274 -4.50 -15.19 8.88
CA SER A 274 -4.98 -15.01 7.51
C SER A 274 -5.09 -16.34 6.76
N LEU A 275 -4.11 -17.23 6.87
CA LEU A 275 -4.16 -18.54 6.21
C LEU A 275 -5.25 -19.44 6.82
N SER A 276 -5.41 -19.42 8.15
CA SER A 276 -6.51 -20.09 8.83
C SER A 276 -7.87 -19.61 8.31
N ALA A 277 -8.04 -18.30 8.15
CA ALA A 277 -9.26 -17.73 7.59
C ALA A 277 -9.55 -18.21 6.16
N LEU A 278 -8.54 -18.25 5.29
CA LEU A 278 -8.66 -18.75 3.92
C LEU A 278 -9.04 -20.23 3.88
N LEU A 279 -8.53 -21.05 4.81
CA LEU A 279 -8.89 -22.45 4.91
C LEU A 279 -10.35 -22.62 5.37
N GLN A 280 -10.77 -21.87 6.40
CA GLN A 280 -12.13 -21.92 6.91
C GLN A 280 -13.16 -21.45 5.88
N ARG A 281 -12.89 -20.34 5.17
CA ARG A 281 -13.73 -19.90 4.06
C ARG A 281 -13.87 -20.99 3.00
N ARG A 282 -12.78 -21.71 2.68
CA ARG A 282 -12.82 -22.81 1.73
C ARG A 282 -13.67 -23.99 2.21
N ARG A 283 -13.62 -24.32 3.50
CA ARG A 283 -14.54 -25.32 4.11
C ARG A 283 -15.99 -24.86 4.00
N ALA A 284 -16.25 -23.58 4.25
CA ALA A 284 -17.59 -23.02 4.08
C ALA A 284 -18.10 -23.19 2.65
N MET A 285 -17.30 -22.84 1.65
CA MET A 285 -17.67 -22.99 0.24
C MET A 285 -17.94 -24.45 -0.14
N ARG A 286 -17.16 -25.41 0.38
CA ARG A 286 -17.42 -26.85 0.20
C ARG A 286 -18.74 -27.26 0.85
N ALA A 287 -19.00 -26.80 2.08
CA ALA A 287 -20.23 -27.09 2.81
C ALA A 287 -21.47 -26.52 2.10
N LEU A 288 -21.39 -25.29 1.56
CA LEU A 288 -22.48 -24.69 0.77
C LEU A 288 -22.81 -25.51 -0.47
N ARG A 289 -21.79 -25.97 -1.22
CA ARG A 289 -21.99 -26.83 -2.39
C ARG A 289 -22.63 -28.18 -2.04
N GLY A 290 -22.34 -28.70 -0.85
CA GLY A 290 -22.98 -29.91 -0.32
C GLY A 290 -24.35 -29.67 0.32
N GLY A 291 -24.90 -28.45 0.27
CA GLY A 291 -26.17 -28.11 0.92
C GLY A 291 -26.12 -27.98 2.45
N HIS A 292 -24.94 -28.07 3.06
CA HIS A 292 -24.73 -28.02 4.50
C HIS A 292 -24.61 -26.58 5.04
N ARG A 293 -25.68 -25.81 4.90
CA ARG A 293 -25.73 -24.37 5.25
C ARG A 293 -25.26 -24.06 6.69
N ALA A 294 -25.73 -24.81 7.69
CA ALA A 294 -25.34 -24.57 9.09
C ALA A 294 -23.83 -24.79 9.34
N ALA A 295 -23.23 -25.79 8.67
CA ALA A 295 -21.79 -26.01 8.75
C ALA A 295 -21.01 -24.88 8.05
N ALA A 296 -21.52 -24.40 6.91
CA ALA A 296 -20.92 -23.28 6.21
C ALA A 296 -20.89 -22.00 7.06
N LEU A 297 -22.00 -21.64 7.71
CA LEU A 297 -22.07 -20.47 8.58
C LEU A 297 -21.08 -20.56 9.76
N ARG A 298 -20.92 -21.75 10.37
CA ARG A 298 -19.90 -21.95 11.41
C ARG A 298 -18.48 -21.72 10.90
N HIS A 299 -18.15 -22.23 9.72
CA HIS A 299 -16.83 -22.01 9.11
C HIS A 299 -16.60 -20.54 8.73
N LEU A 300 -17.63 -19.83 8.25
CA LEU A 300 -17.53 -18.40 7.96
C LEU A 300 -17.32 -17.58 9.25
N ALA A 301 -18.01 -17.92 10.34
CA ALA A 301 -17.77 -17.28 11.64
C ALA A 301 -16.33 -17.50 12.14
N GLN A 302 -15.79 -18.71 12.01
CA GLN A 302 -14.38 -18.99 12.33
C GLN A 302 -13.41 -18.24 11.42
N SER A 303 -13.74 -18.10 10.13
CA SER A 303 -12.95 -17.32 9.18
C SER A 303 -12.90 -15.84 9.57
N ALA A 304 -14.06 -15.26 9.93
CA ALA A 304 -14.17 -13.88 10.38
C ALA A 304 -13.39 -13.64 11.68
N ALA A 305 -13.46 -14.55 12.65
CA ALA A 305 -12.69 -14.46 13.90
C ALA A 305 -11.17 -14.46 13.63
N SER A 306 -10.68 -15.33 12.74
CA SER A 306 -9.27 -15.36 12.34
C SER A 306 -8.83 -14.07 11.62
N LEU A 307 -9.68 -13.49 10.77
CA LEU A 307 -9.37 -12.21 10.11
C LEU A 307 -9.37 -11.04 11.08
N ASN A 308 -10.30 -11.01 12.04
CA ASN A 308 -10.30 -10.00 13.11
C ASN A 308 -9.00 -10.06 13.93
N ALA A 309 -8.53 -11.27 14.26
CA ALA A 309 -7.23 -11.44 14.91
C ALA A 309 -6.07 -10.93 14.04
N ALA A 310 -6.06 -11.25 12.75
CA ALA A 310 -5.04 -10.76 11.81
C ALA A 310 -5.04 -9.23 11.69
N ILE A 311 -6.22 -8.60 11.64
CA ILE A 311 -6.39 -7.15 11.61
C ILE A 311 -5.85 -6.52 12.88
N TYR A 312 -6.21 -7.06 14.06
CA TYR A 312 -5.72 -6.56 15.34
C TYR A 312 -4.19 -6.61 15.44
N LEU A 313 -3.59 -7.73 15.01
CA LEU A 313 -2.14 -7.92 15.00
C LEU A 313 -1.44 -6.96 14.03
N CYS A 314 -1.97 -6.77 12.83
CA CYS A 314 -1.43 -5.81 11.87
C CYS A 314 -1.56 -4.36 12.35
N LEU A 315 -2.68 -3.99 12.97
CA LEU A 315 -2.86 -2.66 13.54
C LEU A 315 -1.88 -2.39 14.70
N THR A 316 -1.57 -3.41 15.51
CA THR A 316 -0.56 -3.33 16.58
C THR A 316 0.81 -3.00 16.02
N GLU A 317 1.18 -3.59 14.87
CA GLU A 317 2.44 -3.32 14.16
C GLU A 317 2.40 -2.10 13.24
N ARG A 318 1.27 -1.36 13.21
CA ARG A 318 1.01 -0.28 12.23
C ARG A 318 1.20 -0.73 10.78
N ASP A 319 0.96 -2.01 10.52
CA ASP A 319 1.04 -2.63 9.19
C ASP A 319 -0.29 -2.45 8.47
N TYR A 320 -0.52 -1.22 8.03
CA TYR A 320 -1.81 -0.85 7.48
C TYR A 320 -2.08 -1.47 6.09
N GLU A 321 -1.04 -1.82 5.32
CA GLU A 321 -1.19 -2.46 4.01
C GLU A 321 -1.82 -3.86 4.16
N TYR A 322 -1.30 -4.67 5.08
CA TYR A 322 -1.91 -5.97 5.39
C TYR A 322 -3.27 -5.81 6.05
N THR A 323 -3.46 -4.78 6.87
CA THR A 323 -4.77 -4.44 7.46
C THR A 323 -5.83 -4.23 6.39
N GLN A 324 -5.53 -3.45 5.34
CA GLN A 324 -6.44 -3.21 4.21
C GLN A 324 -6.82 -4.53 3.52
N ASN A 325 -5.83 -5.39 3.25
CA ASN A 325 -6.05 -6.69 2.62
C ASN A 325 -6.93 -7.63 3.47
N TYR A 326 -6.77 -7.60 4.80
CA TYR A 326 -7.56 -8.43 5.69
C TYR A 326 -8.99 -7.90 5.87
N LEU A 327 -9.19 -6.59 5.89
CA LEU A 327 -10.53 -5.98 5.87
C LEU A 327 -11.32 -6.35 4.61
N LEU A 328 -10.66 -6.35 3.44
CA LEU A 328 -11.27 -6.82 2.21
C LEU A 328 -11.69 -8.30 2.31
N ASN A 329 -10.80 -9.16 2.79
CA ASN A 329 -11.12 -10.58 2.96
C ASN A 329 -12.25 -10.80 3.97
N LEU A 330 -12.31 -9.99 5.03
CA LEU A 330 -13.36 -10.05 6.04
C LEU A 330 -14.71 -9.65 5.43
N ALA A 331 -14.71 -8.63 4.59
CA ALA A 331 -15.89 -8.20 3.86
C ALA A 331 -16.44 -9.32 2.96
N LEU A 332 -15.56 -10.04 2.25
CA LEU A 332 -15.94 -11.21 1.44
C LEU A 332 -16.54 -12.34 2.29
N VAL A 333 -16.00 -12.60 3.48
CA VAL A 333 -16.55 -13.63 4.40
C VAL A 333 -17.97 -13.27 4.84
N HIS A 334 -18.21 -12.01 5.21
CA HIS A 334 -19.54 -11.54 5.59
C HIS A 334 -20.52 -11.54 4.41
N GLY A 335 -20.06 -11.19 3.20
CA GLY A 335 -20.85 -11.30 1.97
C GLY A 335 -21.28 -12.74 1.70
N THR A 336 -20.35 -13.70 1.74
CA THR A 336 -20.68 -15.13 1.58
C THR A 336 -21.62 -15.63 2.68
N ALA A 337 -21.52 -15.13 3.91
CA ALA A 337 -22.45 -15.50 5.00
C ALA A 337 -23.86 -14.97 4.74
N ALA A 338 -23.98 -13.76 4.18
CA ALA A 338 -25.26 -13.20 3.75
C ALA A 338 -25.90 -13.97 2.60
N GLU A 339 -25.12 -14.41 1.62
CA GLU A 339 -25.59 -15.28 0.52
C GLU A 339 -26.00 -16.67 1.03
N ALA A 340 -25.27 -17.19 2.03
CA ALA A 340 -25.67 -18.36 2.80
C ALA A 340 -26.86 -18.08 3.74
N GLY A 341 -27.49 -16.91 3.63
CA GLY A 341 -28.75 -16.52 4.22
C GLY A 341 -28.70 -16.03 5.67
N ASP A 342 -27.53 -15.67 6.20
CA ASP A 342 -27.41 -14.81 7.37
C ASP A 342 -27.42 -13.34 6.94
N THR A 343 -28.60 -12.83 6.60
CA THR A 343 -28.76 -11.51 5.98
C THR A 343 -28.27 -10.35 6.85
N ALA A 344 -28.14 -10.53 8.17
CA ALA A 344 -27.56 -9.55 9.08
C ALA A 344 -26.08 -9.25 8.74
N GLN A 345 -25.37 -10.20 8.12
CA GLN A 345 -23.96 -10.03 7.74
C GLN A 345 -23.76 -9.06 6.57
N ARG A 346 -24.81 -8.69 5.84
CA ARG A 346 -24.73 -7.69 4.76
C ARG A 346 -24.14 -6.39 5.27
N SER A 347 -24.72 -5.83 6.34
CA SER A 347 -24.26 -4.58 6.96
C SER A 347 -22.80 -4.66 7.43
N MET A 348 -22.36 -5.82 7.92
CA MET A 348 -20.98 -6.03 8.33
C MET A 348 -20.02 -6.09 7.15
N ALA A 349 -20.41 -6.76 6.06
CA ALA A 349 -19.64 -6.75 4.82
C ALA A 349 -19.41 -5.29 4.36
N PHE A 350 -20.47 -4.47 4.35
CA PHE A 350 -20.35 -3.04 4.01
C PHE A 350 -19.45 -2.26 4.96
N ALA A 351 -19.59 -2.46 6.27
CA ALA A 351 -18.74 -1.80 7.24
C ALA A 351 -17.25 -2.12 7.01
N CYS A 352 -16.92 -3.37 6.70
CA CYS A 352 -15.56 -3.80 6.38
C CYS A 352 -15.04 -3.14 5.10
N TYR A 353 -15.86 -3.08 4.05
CA TYR A 353 -15.48 -2.38 2.81
C TYR A 353 -15.29 -0.88 3.02
N ARG A 354 -16.15 -0.21 3.79
CA ARG A 354 -15.97 1.20 4.15
C ARG A 354 -14.67 1.41 4.94
N ALA A 355 -14.39 0.56 5.91
CA ALA A 355 -13.14 0.61 6.67
C ALA A 355 -11.91 0.41 5.76
N MET A 356 -11.98 -0.50 4.79
CA MET A 356 -10.94 -0.68 3.78
C MET A 356 -10.73 0.59 2.93
N ILE A 357 -11.82 1.23 2.46
CA ILE A 357 -11.75 2.50 1.70
C ILE A 357 -11.14 3.61 2.56
N LEU A 358 -11.46 3.66 3.86
CA LEU A 358 -10.85 4.62 4.77
C LEU A 358 -9.35 4.35 4.95
N CYS A 359 -8.93 3.10 5.16
CA CYS A 359 -7.50 2.76 5.21
C CYS A 359 -6.78 3.17 3.92
N TRP A 360 -7.42 2.95 2.77
CA TRP A 360 -6.89 3.34 1.47
C TRP A 360 -6.71 4.85 1.33
N ASP A 361 -7.76 5.62 1.60
CA ASP A 361 -7.80 7.05 1.35
C ASP A 361 -7.03 7.85 2.40
N GLU A 362 -7.23 7.52 3.68
CA GLU A 362 -6.66 8.23 4.84
C GLU A 362 -5.17 7.93 5.06
N LEU A 363 -4.75 6.68 4.82
CA LEU A 363 -3.39 6.22 5.15
C LEU A 363 -2.50 6.06 3.89
N GLY A 364 -3.04 6.30 2.69
CA GLY A 364 -2.28 6.29 1.45
C GLY A 364 -1.77 4.90 1.02
N LEU A 365 -2.48 3.84 1.43
CA LEU A 365 -2.09 2.44 1.24
C LEU A 365 -2.66 1.87 -0.05
N GLY A 366 -1.99 0.85 -0.60
CA GLY A 366 -2.47 0.09 -1.77
C GLY A 366 -1.90 0.56 -3.12
N GLY A 367 -0.73 1.21 -3.13
CA GLY A 367 0.01 1.65 -4.34
C GLY A 367 -0.02 0.63 -5.49
N ASP A 368 0.02 -0.64 -5.10
CA ASP A 368 0.30 -1.78 -5.96
C ASP A 368 -0.89 -2.76 -6.02
N SER A 369 -2.12 -2.25 -5.81
CA SER A 369 -3.35 -3.03 -5.77
C SER A 369 -4.56 -2.21 -6.26
N VAL A 370 -5.43 -2.85 -7.02
CA VAL A 370 -6.75 -2.39 -7.51
C VAL A 370 -7.89 -3.14 -6.81
N TRP A 371 -7.58 -3.97 -5.82
CA TRP A 371 -8.58 -4.76 -5.09
C TRP A 371 -9.64 -3.92 -4.37
N ASP A 372 -9.30 -2.69 -4.03
CA ASP A 372 -10.21 -1.66 -3.53
C ASP A 372 -11.31 -1.30 -4.55
N PHE A 373 -10.91 -0.98 -5.79
CA PHE A 373 -11.86 -0.68 -6.86
C PHE A 373 -12.66 -1.91 -7.28
N ILE A 374 -12.01 -3.07 -7.34
CA ILE A 374 -12.67 -4.36 -7.61
C ILE A 374 -13.71 -4.68 -6.54
N GLY A 375 -13.37 -4.46 -5.25
CA GLY A 375 -14.28 -4.67 -4.13
C GLY A 375 -15.50 -3.75 -4.19
N ILE A 376 -15.29 -2.46 -4.49
CA ILE A 376 -16.38 -1.50 -4.70
C ILE A 376 -17.27 -1.92 -5.87
N ALA A 377 -16.67 -2.32 -7.01
CA ALA A 377 -17.42 -2.83 -8.16
C ALA A 377 -18.28 -4.05 -7.80
N ASN A 378 -17.71 -5.05 -7.11
CA ASN A 378 -18.43 -6.26 -6.72
C ASN A 378 -19.65 -5.91 -5.86
N LEU A 379 -19.46 -5.09 -4.83
CA LEU A 379 -20.54 -4.66 -3.96
C LEU A 379 -21.66 -3.94 -4.70
N TRP A 380 -21.29 -3.00 -5.57
CA TRP A 380 -22.26 -2.24 -6.34
C TRP A 380 -23.13 -3.15 -7.22
N LEU A 381 -22.51 -4.17 -7.82
CA LEU A 381 -23.18 -5.15 -8.68
C LEU A 381 -23.97 -6.22 -7.89
N GLU A 382 -23.51 -6.59 -6.69
CA GLU A 382 -24.09 -7.68 -5.89
C GLU A 382 -25.25 -7.22 -4.99
N HIS A 383 -25.28 -5.93 -4.62
CA HIS A 383 -26.23 -5.40 -3.64
C HIS A 383 -26.92 -4.11 -4.13
N PRO A 384 -27.75 -4.19 -5.19
CA PRO A 384 -28.42 -3.03 -5.75
C PRO A 384 -29.29 -2.26 -4.76
N GLU A 385 -29.87 -2.95 -3.78
CA GLU A 385 -30.73 -2.38 -2.74
C GLU A 385 -30.01 -1.42 -1.78
N GLN A 386 -28.68 -1.52 -1.66
CA GLN A 386 -27.87 -0.77 -0.70
C GLN A 386 -27.01 0.31 -1.35
N ARG A 387 -27.16 0.54 -2.67
CA ARG A 387 -26.44 1.58 -3.43
C ARG A 387 -26.59 2.99 -2.85
N ALA A 388 -27.74 3.30 -2.25
CA ALA A 388 -27.98 4.59 -1.61
C ALA A 388 -27.05 4.85 -0.40
N GLU A 389 -26.72 3.80 0.37
CA GLU A 389 -25.79 3.88 1.50
C GLU A 389 -24.34 4.05 1.01
N PHE A 390 -24.02 3.58 -0.20
CA PHE A 390 -22.72 3.79 -0.84
C PHE A 390 -22.48 5.22 -1.30
N GLY A 391 -23.51 5.94 -1.78
CA GLY A 391 -23.34 7.31 -2.26
C GLY A 391 -22.68 8.23 -1.23
N LEU A 392 -22.90 7.98 0.06
CA LEU A 392 -22.29 8.70 1.18
C LEU A 392 -20.84 8.25 1.50
N GLY A 393 -20.51 6.98 1.27
CA GLY A 393 -19.18 6.42 1.51
C GLY A 393 -18.21 6.55 0.33
N LEU A 394 -18.73 6.65 -0.90
CA LEU A 394 -17.98 6.78 -2.14
C LEU A 394 -17.77 8.24 -2.57
N ALA A 395 -18.24 9.23 -1.81
CA ALA A 395 -17.92 10.65 -2.06
C ALA A 395 -16.40 10.90 -2.18
N TYR A 396 -15.58 9.99 -1.63
CA TYR A 396 -14.12 10.01 -1.68
C TYR A 396 -13.54 9.31 -2.92
N VAL A 397 -14.35 8.65 -3.75
CA VAL A 397 -14.00 8.00 -5.02
C VAL A 397 -14.45 8.93 -6.19
N LYS A 398 -13.50 9.49 -6.97
CA LYS A 398 -13.72 10.49 -8.03
C LYS A 398 -14.38 9.86 -9.27
N SER A 399 -14.63 8.56 -9.22
CA SER A 399 -15.27 7.76 -10.24
C SER A 399 -16.43 7.03 -9.56
N ASP A 400 -17.62 7.18 -10.12
CA ASP A 400 -18.85 6.63 -9.58
C ASP A 400 -19.09 5.23 -10.21
N PRO A 401 -19.22 4.15 -9.41
CA PRO A 401 -19.53 2.81 -9.93
C PRO A 401 -20.90 2.72 -10.61
N ALA A 402 -21.73 3.77 -10.59
CA ALA A 402 -22.90 3.87 -11.46
C ALA A 402 -22.55 4.03 -12.94
N HIS A 403 -21.32 4.43 -13.28
CA HIS A 403 -20.89 4.75 -14.64
C HIS A 403 -19.86 3.76 -15.19
N LEU A 404 -19.88 3.57 -16.52
CA LEU A 404 -18.98 2.67 -17.24
C LEU A 404 -17.50 3.02 -17.01
N ASP A 405 -17.17 4.31 -16.98
CA ASP A 405 -15.81 4.82 -16.81
C ASP A 405 -15.13 4.29 -15.55
N PHE A 406 -15.88 4.06 -14.48
CA PHE A 406 -15.33 3.44 -13.26
C PHE A 406 -14.73 2.06 -13.54
N TYR A 407 -15.43 1.23 -14.29
CA TYR A 407 -15.02 -0.14 -14.59
C TYR A 407 -13.90 -0.19 -15.61
N VAL A 408 -13.93 0.70 -16.62
CA VAL A 408 -12.85 0.85 -17.60
C VAL A 408 -11.56 1.31 -16.92
N ASP A 409 -11.63 2.33 -16.05
CA ASP A 409 -10.48 2.80 -15.27
C ASP A 409 -9.94 1.72 -14.33
N THR A 410 -10.84 0.94 -13.71
CA THR A 410 -10.46 -0.18 -12.84
C THR A 410 -9.68 -1.24 -13.61
N LEU A 411 -10.15 -1.60 -14.81
CA LEU A 411 -9.46 -2.55 -15.68
C LEU A 411 -8.10 -2.02 -16.13
N ALA A 412 -8.03 -0.79 -16.63
CA ALA A 412 -6.78 -0.17 -17.07
C ALA A 412 -5.72 -0.11 -15.95
N ARG A 413 -6.15 0.17 -14.71
CA ARG A 413 -5.26 0.12 -13.54
C ARG A 413 -4.76 -1.30 -13.27
N ALA A 414 -5.63 -2.29 -13.36
CA ALA A 414 -5.26 -3.68 -13.12
C ALA A 414 -4.30 -4.20 -14.21
N GLU A 415 -4.51 -3.81 -15.46
CA GLU A 415 -3.60 -4.07 -16.58
C GLU A 415 -2.22 -3.46 -16.34
N ALA A 416 -2.16 -2.19 -15.92
CA ALA A 416 -0.91 -1.51 -15.59
C ALA A 416 -0.14 -2.17 -14.45
N LEU A 417 -0.81 -2.82 -13.48
CA LEU A 417 -0.15 -3.57 -12.42
C LEU A 417 0.42 -4.92 -12.86
N GLY A 418 -0.06 -5.48 -13.97
CA GLY A 418 0.40 -6.77 -14.47
C GLY A 418 0.04 -7.97 -13.59
N GLU A 419 -0.93 -7.86 -12.67
CA GLU A 419 -1.32 -8.97 -11.78
C GLU A 419 -2.56 -9.71 -12.34
N PRO A 420 -2.41 -10.98 -12.78
CA PRO A 420 -3.45 -11.70 -13.51
C PRO A 420 -4.79 -11.82 -12.78
N ARG A 421 -4.80 -12.00 -11.46
CA ARG A 421 -6.07 -12.16 -10.72
C ARG A 421 -6.85 -10.86 -10.68
N GLN A 422 -6.20 -9.73 -10.41
CA GLN A 422 -6.86 -8.43 -10.39
C GLN A 422 -7.39 -8.05 -11.78
N GLN A 423 -6.60 -8.31 -12.83
CA GLN A 423 -7.05 -8.10 -14.21
C GLN A 423 -8.31 -8.92 -14.53
N LEU A 424 -8.31 -10.19 -14.15
CA LEU A 424 -9.46 -11.07 -14.34
C LEU A 424 -10.70 -10.57 -13.61
N HIS A 425 -10.59 -10.18 -12.34
CA HIS A 425 -11.72 -9.64 -11.56
C HIS A 425 -12.24 -8.32 -12.13
N ALA A 426 -11.34 -7.40 -12.49
CA ALA A 426 -11.72 -6.13 -13.08
C ALA A 426 -12.45 -6.32 -14.42
N ALA A 427 -11.95 -7.23 -15.27
CA ALA A 427 -12.59 -7.57 -16.55
C ALA A 427 -13.97 -8.22 -16.35
N VAL A 428 -14.10 -9.15 -15.40
CA VAL A 428 -15.41 -9.75 -15.06
C VAL A 428 -16.40 -8.70 -14.59
N ASN A 429 -15.98 -7.76 -13.75
CA ASN A 429 -16.87 -6.71 -13.25
C ASN A 429 -17.33 -5.75 -14.35
N LEU A 430 -16.45 -5.38 -15.28
CA LEU A 430 -16.82 -4.62 -16.46
C LEU A 430 -17.90 -5.34 -17.29
N LEU A 431 -17.73 -6.63 -17.52
CA LEU A 431 -18.72 -7.44 -18.27
C LEU A 431 -20.04 -7.59 -17.50
N ARG A 432 -19.99 -7.83 -16.18
CA ARG A 432 -21.19 -7.90 -15.33
C ARG A 432 -21.97 -6.60 -15.38
N PHE A 433 -21.29 -5.45 -15.28
CA PHE A 433 -21.91 -4.13 -15.37
C PHE A 433 -22.61 -3.92 -16.71
N ALA A 434 -21.91 -4.24 -17.81
CA ALA A 434 -22.48 -4.11 -19.16
C ALA A 434 -23.73 -4.99 -19.36
N CYS A 435 -23.72 -6.21 -18.82
CA CYS A 435 -24.89 -7.09 -18.80
C CYS A 435 -26.05 -6.52 -17.97
N GLU A 436 -25.79 -6.06 -16.74
CA GLU A 436 -26.83 -5.51 -15.86
C GLU A 436 -27.49 -4.27 -16.47
N ARG A 437 -26.69 -3.37 -17.05
CA ARG A 437 -27.14 -2.07 -17.58
C ARG A 437 -27.55 -2.11 -19.05
N ARG A 438 -27.44 -3.26 -19.73
CA ARG A 438 -27.67 -3.43 -21.17
C ARG A 438 -26.93 -2.39 -22.03
N VAL A 439 -25.71 -2.05 -21.63
CA VAL A 439 -24.93 -1.00 -22.30
C VAL A 439 -24.33 -1.58 -23.58
N SER A 440 -24.69 -1.02 -24.72
CA SER A 440 -24.12 -1.37 -26.04
C SER A 440 -23.01 -0.42 -26.49
N HIS A 441 -22.89 0.75 -25.87
CA HIS A 441 -21.84 1.72 -26.17
C HIS A 441 -20.56 1.34 -25.41
N GLY A 442 -19.41 1.35 -26.10
CA GLY A 442 -18.14 0.83 -25.55
C GLY A 442 -17.87 -0.64 -25.87
N ALA A 443 -18.48 -1.20 -26.94
CA ALA A 443 -18.29 -2.58 -27.40
C ALA A 443 -16.81 -2.99 -27.49
N ALA A 444 -15.93 -2.10 -27.95
CA ALA A 444 -14.49 -2.33 -28.02
C ALA A 444 -13.85 -2.66 -26.64
N HIS A 445 -14.29 -2.01 -25.56
CA HIS A 445 -13.81 -2.31 -24.20
C HIS A 445 -14.33 -3.65 -23.71
N LEU A 446 -15.55 -4.03 -24.08
CA LEU A 446 -16.15 -5.32 -23.70
C LEU A 446 -15.48 -6.48 -24.44
N GLU A 447 -15.19 -6.31 -25.73
CA GLU A 447 -14.41 -7.26 -26.52
C GLU A 447 -12.99 -7.40 -25.97
N SER A 448 -12.33 -6.28 -25.66
CA SER A 448 -11.01 -6.27 -25.03
C SER A 448 -11.01 -7.01 -23.69
N ALA A 449 -12.02 -6.79 -22.83
CA ALA A 449 -12.15 -7.51 -21.57
C ALA A 449 -12.36 -9.02 -21.75
N ARG A 450 -13.17 -9.45 -22.74
CA ARG A 450 -13.34 -10.88 -23.08
C ARG A 450 -12.02 -11.48 -23.58
N ALA A 451 -11.34 -10.81 -24.51
CA ALA A 451 -10.06 -11.24 -25.04
C ALA A 451 -9.00 -11.37 -23.93
N LEU A 452 -8.98 -10.44 -22.98
CA LEU A 452 -8.10 -10.48 -21.82
C LEU A 452 -8.40 -11.70 -20.94
N ILE A 453 -9.67 -11.98 -20.61
CA ILE A 453 -10.05 -13.16 -19.83
C ILE A 453 -9.55 -14.44 -20.50
N LEU A 454 -9.79 -14.59 -21.81
CA LEU A 454 -9.32 -15.74 -22.59
C LEU A 454 -7.79 -15.85 -22.56
N GLY A 455 -7.08 -14.75 -22.83
CA GLY A 455 -5.62 -14.70 -22.81
C GLY A 455 -5.03 -15.06 -21.44
N LEU A 456 -5.60 -14.56 -20.35
CA LEU A 456 -5.20 -14.88 -18.99
C LEU A 456 -5.45 -16.35 -18.64
N LEU A 457 -6.59 -16.91 -19.04
CA LEU A 457 -6.87 -18.33 -18.80
C LEU A 457 -6.02 -19.26 -19.67
N GLN A 458 -5.59 -18.83 -20.86
CA GLN A 458 -4.62 -19.55 -21.67
C GLN A 458 -3.24 -19.57 -21.02
N THR A 459 -2.74 -18.40 -20.62
CA THR A 459 -1.38 -18.21 -20.10
C THR A 459 -1.21 -18.61 -18.64
N HIS A 460 -2.29 -18.64 -17.85
CA HIS A 460 -2.27 -19.02 -16.44
C HIS A 460 -3.25 -20.18 -16.14
N PRO A 461 -2.90 -21.43 -16.48
CA PRO A 461 -3.77 -22.60 -16.26
C PRO A 461 -4.34 -22.76 -14.83
N PRO A 462 -3.62 -22.42 -13.73
CA PRO A 462 -4.19 -22.47 -12.38
C PRO A 462 -5.41 -21.53 -12.19
N MET A 463 -5.52 -20.46 -12.99
CA MET A 463 -6.67 -19.56 -12.94
C MET A 463 -7.95 -20.18 -13.51
N ARG A 464 -7.87 -21.23 -14.32
CA ARG A 464 -9.05 -21.95 -14.82
C ARG A 464 -9.85 -22.58 -13.68
N ILE A 465 -9.13 -23.25 -12.77
CA ILE A 465 -9.70 -23.86 -11.57
C ILE A 465 -10.28 -22.80 -10.63
N TYR A 466 -9.65 -21.63 -10.60
CA TYR A 466 -10.15 -20.47 -9.86
C TYR A 466 -11.46 -19.94 -10.46
N CYS A 467 -11.51 -19.70 -11.78
CA CYS A 467 -12.69 -19.18 -12.48
C CYS A 467 -13.89 -20.10 -12.36
N GLN A 468 -13.69 -21.40 -12.55
CA GLN A 468 -14.76 -22.41 -12.41
C GLN A 468 -15.48 -22.33 -11.05
N ARG A 469 -14.82 -21.76 -10.03
CA ARG A 469 -15.29 -21.81 -8.64
C ARG A 469 -15.69 -20.47 -8.07
N GLU A 470 -14.98 -19.41 -8.44
CA GLU A 470 -15.08 -18.09 -7.82
C GLU A 470 -15.51 -17.00 -8.81
N LEU A 471 -15.44 -17.26 -10.14
CA LEU A 471 -15.85 -16.32 -11.19
C LEU A 471 -16.58 -17.06 -12.33
N PRO A 472 -17.82 -17.52 -12.10
CA PRO A 472 -18.57 -18.33 -13.08
C PRO A 472 -18.67 -17.69 -14.45
N LEU A 473 -18.84 -16.37 -14.53
CA LEU A 473 -18.89 -15.63 -15.80
C LEU A 473 -17.59 -15.78 -16.62
N ALA A 474 -16.42 -15.72 -15.99
CA ALA A 474 -15.14 -15.94 -16.69
C ALA A 474 -14.98 -17.39 -17.16
N TRP A 475 -15.54 -18.33 -16.40
CA TRP A 475 -15.56 -19.75 -16.77
C TRP A 475 -16.49 -20.01 -17.96
N ASP A 476 -17.66 -19.39 -17.99
CA ASP A 476 -18.61 -19.53 -19.10
C ASP A 476 -18.03 -18.95 -20.39
N ILE A 477 -17.37 -17.79 -20.31
CA ILE A 477 -16.65 -17.17 -21.44
C ILE A 477 -15.54 -18.10 -21.98
N TRP A 478 -14.87 -18.84 -21.12
CA TRP A 478 -13.81 -19.78 -21.53
C TRP A 478 -14.34 -21.01 -22.28
N ASN A 479 -15.58 -21.44 -22.01
CA ASN A 479 -16.17 -22.64 -22.61
C ASN A 479 -17.05 -22.35 -23.85
N GLN A 480 -17.25 -21.08 -24.18
CA GLN A 480 -17.84 -20.60 -25.43
C GLN A 480 -16.74 -20.44 -26.47
#